data_AF-A0A2M8PNZ3-F1
#
_entry.id   AF-A0A2M8PNZ3-F1
#
_cell.length_a   1.000
_cell.length_b   1.000
_cell.length_c   1.000
_cell.angle_alpha   90.00
_cell.angle_beta   90.00
_cell.angle_gamma   90.00
#
_symmetry.space_group_name_H-M   'P 1'
#
loop_
_entity.id
_entity.type
_entity.pdbx_description
1 polymer ?
#
loop_
_entity_poly.entity_id
_entity_poly.type
_entity_poly.pdbx_seq_one_letter_code
_entity_poly.pdbx_strand_id
1 'polypeptide(L)'
;RYITLTGQYYVPGDRDKVLFPLCFCRECGQEYYTVRITTNDDGENRSVFPRDFSDRLPDETSEAGYLYIGSHKPWPNDTDELINGDYLPDDWLEDHNGVRRIRSHRRKNLPRHLHILPSGVEDAEGQECVYIPSPFMFCLNCGVSYASRQGDFGKLATLSSEGRSSATTLLSLSAIRSLKTSDLPQHAQKLLSFTDNRQDASLQAGHFNDFIEVSLLRGAIYRAVKDAGDVGLTHEVIAEKVFDALNLPLHLYAADPNVRFQALQDTHKALRQVLGYRIYRDLRRGWRIALPNLEQCGLLEIDYIDLDTVCKAEDVWEKCHPALANASPQTRMKIARTLLDYMRRELAIKVDYLDSKYQERIQQLSSQRLIDPWAIDEDERMEYASVLIPRSSAGEYGRGNYTYVSARGGFGIYLRRSNTLAEYNETHGRLGLDDTQLIIRQLLEGLCVAGLVEVVREPSSDDDVPGYQLVAAAMRWLAGEGKRAFHDPIRVPNESEEGGRPNPFFVKFYRDIASSLVGLEAHEHTAQVPYEEREKREQLFRKGELPILYCSPTMELGVDIAELNVVNMRNVPP
;
A
#
# COMPACT_ATOMS: atom_id res chain seq x y z
N ARG A 1 -29.87 -6.88 -18.60
CA ARG A 1 -28.70 -7.24 -17.76
C ARG A 1 -29.22 -8.03 -16.55
N TYR A 2 -28.74 -9.26 -16.31
CA TYR A 2 -29.03 -10.03 -15.09
C TYR A 2 -27.79 -9.98 -14.19
N ILE A 3 -27.96 -9.77 -12.89
CA ILE A 3 -26.87 -9.62 -11.92
C ILE A 3 -27.19 -10.51 -10.72
N THR A 4 -26.20 -11.28 -10.26
CA THR A 4 -26.33 -12.12 -9.08
C THR A 4 -25.03 -12.13 -8.27
N LEU A 5 -25.16 -12.37 -6.97
CA LEU A 5 -24.05 -12.64 -6.06
C LEU A 5 -23.79 -14.15 -5.90
N THR A 6 -24.67 -15.00 -6.43
CA THR A 6 -24.52 -16.46 -6.39
C THR A 6 -23.58 -16.93 -7.50
N GLY A 7 -22.58 -17.73 -7.15
CA GLY A 7 -21.66 -18.31 -8.13
C GLY A 7 -22.36 -19.33 -9.03
N GLN A 8 -22.59 -18.97 -10.28
CA GLN A 8 -23.22 -19.80 -11.31
C GLN A 8 -22.65 -19.45 -12.68
N TYR A 9 -22.66 -20.41 -13.61
CA TYR A 9 -22.13 -20.20 -14.97
C TYR A 9 -23.19 -19.61 -15.93
N TYR A 10 -24.45 -19.99 -15.76
CA TYR A 10 -25.56 -19.55 -16.62
C TYR A 10 -26.58 -18.73 -15.83
N VAL A 11 -27.37 -17.92 -16.53
CA VAL A 11 -28.53 -17.25 -15.94
C VAL A 11 -29.55 -18.30 -15.47
N PRO A 12 -30.10 -18.20 -14.24
CA PRO A 12 -31.15 -19.12 -13.79
C PRO A 12 -32.32 -19.19 -14.76
N GLY A 13 -32.62 -20.39 -15.25
CA GLY A 13 -33.70 -20.63 -16.21
C GLY A 13 -33.35 -20.38 -17.69
N ASP A 14 -32.11 -19.96 -18.00
CA ASP A 14 -31.67 -19.65 -19.36
C ASP A 14 -30.21 -20.06 -19.58
N ARG A 15 -30.00 -21.23 -20.23
CA ARG A 15 -28.67 -21.79 -20.50
C ARG A 15 -27.97 -21.16 -21.72
N ASP A 16 -28.66 -20.32 -22.48
CA ASP A 16 -28.08 -19.64 -23.64
C ASP A 16 -27.37 -18.34 -23.22
N LYS A 17 -27.44 -17.97 -21.93
CA LYS A 17 -26.85 -16.76 -21.36
C LYS A 17 -25.80 -17.09 -20.30
N VAL A 18 -24.57 -16.67 -20.55
CA VAL A 18 -23.42 -16.88 -19.66
C VAL A 18 -23.27 -15.73 -18.67
N LEU A 19 -22.89 -16.06 -17.43
CA LEU A 19 -22.55 -15.10 -16.39
C LEU A 19 -21.04 -14.89 -16.34
N PHE A 20 -20.64 -13.62 -16.40
CA PHE A 20 -19.25 -13.20 -16.33
C PHE A 20 -18.98 -12.49 -15.00
N PRO A 21 -17.94 -12.90 -14.24
CA PRO A 21 -17.58 -12.20 -13.01
C PRO A 21 -17.13 -10.75 -13.31
N LEU A 22 -17.38 -9.85 -12.36
CA LEU A 22 -17.01 -8.45 -12.46
C LEU A 22 -15.82 -8.14 -11.56
N CYS A 23 -14.92 -7.30 -12.08
CA CYS A 23 -13.96 -6.55 -11.30
C CYS A 23 -14.11 -5.05 -11.59
N PHE A 24 -13.57 -4.20 -10.73
CA PHE A 24 -13.75 -2.76 -10.77
C PHE A 24 -12.40 -2.05 -10.71
N CYS A 25 -12.22 -0.99 -11.50
CA CYS A 25 -11.07 -0.10 -11.34
C CYS A 25 -11.02 0.44 -9.91
N ARG A 26 -9.87 0.31 -9.23
CA ARG A 26 -9.72 0.80 -7.85
C ARG A 26 -9.81 2.32 -7.73
N GLU A 27 -9.53 3.06 -8.80
CA GLU A 27 -9.58 4.52 -8.80
C GLU A 27 -11.00 5.05 -9.03
N CYS A 28 -11.64 4.68 -10.15
CA CYS A 28 -12.95 5.24 -10.54
C CYS A 28 -14.14 4.29 -10.34
N GLY A 29 -13.92 3.03 -9.97
CA GLY A 29 -14.99 2.05 -9.82
C GLY A 29 -15.58 1.50 -11.12
N GLN A 30 -15.01 1.83 -12.28
CA GLN A 30 -15.46 1.29 -13.58
C GLN A 30 -15.47 -0.24 -13.58
N GLU A 31 -16.59 -0.86 -13.93
CA GLU A 31 -16.68 -2.31 -14.05
C GLU A 31 -16.01 -2.86 -15.30
N TYR A 32 -15.46 -4.06 -15.17
CA TYR A 32 -14.88 -4.88 -16.23
C TYR A 32 -15.29 -6.33 -16.01
N TYR A 33 -15.59 -7.04 -17.09
CA TYR A 33 -15.89 -8.47 -17.03
C TYR A 33 -14.61 -9.29 -17.14
N THR A 34 -14.39 -10.26 -16.25
CA THR A 34 -13.19 -11.10 -16.26
C THR A 34 -13.37 -12.29 -17.18
N VAL A 35 -12.53 -12.37 -18.22
CA VAL A 35 -12.73 -13.33 -19.31
C VAL A 35 -11.46 -14.07 -19.72
N ARG A 36 -11.66 -15.16 -20.46
CA ARG A 36 -10.69 -15.79 -21.36
C ARG A 36 -11.25 -15.81 -22.78
N ILE A 37 -10.38 -15.60 -23.76
CA ILE A 37 -10.73 -15.70 -25.18
C ILE A 37 -10.00 -16.89 -25.78
N THR A 38 -10.73 -17.82 -26.41
CA THR A 38 -10.15 -18.83 -27.31
C THR A 38 -10.45 -18.44 -28.74
N THR A 39 -9.55 -18.82 -29.66
CA THR A 39 -9.82 -18.77 -31.10
C THR A 39 -10.15 -20.20 -31.53
N ASN A 40 -11.24 -20.39 -32.28
CA ASN A 40 -11.60 -21.72 -32.78
C ASN A 40 -10.61 -22.19 -33.86
N ASP A 41 -10.58 -23.50 -34.12
CA ASP A 41 -9.66 -24.14 -35.09
C ASP A 41 -9.76 -23.57 -36.52
N ASP A 42 -10.92 -23.03 -36.89
CA ASP A 42 -11.16 -22.39 -38.19
C ASP A 42 -10.60 -20.95 -38.28
N GLY A 43 -10.09 -20.39 -37.17
CA GLY A 43 -9.45 -19.07 -37.12
C GLY A 43 -10.37 -17.86 -37.25
N GLU A 44 -11.65 -18.05 -37.58
CA GLU A 44 -12.60 -16.97 -37.89
C GLU A 44 -13.39 -16.46 -36.68
N ASN A 45 -13.85 -17.36 -35.79
CA ASN A 45 -14.69 -16.98 -34.64
C ASN A 45 -14.00 -17.22 -33.30
N ARG A 46 -14.18 -16.27 -32.37
CA ARG A 46 -13.68 -16.36 -30.99
C ARG A 46 -14.80 -16.73 -30.04
N SER A 47 -14.42 -17.43 -28.97
CA SER A 47 -15.32 -17.74 -27.86
C SER A 47 -14.79 -17.11 -26.57
N VAL A 48 -15.68 -16.48 -25.81
CA VAL A 48 -15.39 -15.78 -24.57
C VAL A 48 -15.98 -16.55 -23.40
N PHE A 49 -15.12 -16.90 -22.45
CA PHE A 49 -15.49 -17.68 -21.27
C PHE A 49 -15.25 -16.88 -19.99
N PRO A 50 -16.08 -17.07 -18.95
CA PRO A 50 -15.85 -16.46 -17.65
C PRO A 50 -14.57 -17.00 -17.04
N ARG A 51 -13.78 -16.10 -16.44
CA ARG A 51 -12.54 -16.44 -15.74
C ARG A 51 -12.61 -15.95 -14.30
N ASP A 52 -12.15 -16.74 -13.35
CA ASP A 52 -11.92 -16.27 -11.99
C ASP A 52 -10.81 -15.19 -11.98
N PHE A 53 -11.00 -14.10 -11.26
CA PHE A 53 -10.01 -13.03 -11.19
C PHE A 53 -8.64 -13.50 -10.66
N SER A 54 -8.64 -14.50 -9.78
CA SER A 54 -7.44 -15.11 -9.21
C SER A 54 -6.73 -16.10 -10.15
N ASP A 55 -7.42 -16.59 -11.19
CA ASP A 55 -6.85 -17.51 -12.16
C ASP A 55 -5.84 -16.76 -13.06
N ARG A 56 -4.56 -17.07 -12.87
CA ARG A 56 -3.42 -16.52 -13.60
C ARG A 56 -2.66 -17.60 -14.36
N LEU A 57 -3.17 -18.84 -14.41
CA LEU A 57 -2.44 -19.91 -15.06
C LEU A 57 -2.28 -19.57 -16.54
N PRO A 58 -1.05 -19.60 -17.09
CA PRO A 58 -0.89 -19.48 -18.53
C PRO A 58 -1.59 -20.67 -19.19
N ASP A 59 -2.33 -20.37 -20.26
CA ASP A 59 -2.94 -21.37 -21.11
C ASP A 59 -2.49 -21.09 -22.54
N GLU A 60 -1.93 -22.09 -23.19
CA GLU A 60 -1.42 -21.97 -24.55
C GLU A 60 -2.55 -21.76 -25.57
N THR A 61 -3.79 -22.10 -25.20
CA THR A 61 -4.96 -22.07 -26.08
C THR A 61 -5.91 -20.90 -25.85
N SER A 62 -5.71 -20.11 -24.79
CA SER A 62 -6.60 -18.98 -24.48
C SER A 62 -5.93 -17.77 -23.84
N GLU A 63 -6.48 -16.60 -24.11
CA GLU A 63 -5.95 -15.30 -23.67
C GLU A 63 -6.80 -14.72 -22.54
N ALA A 64 -6.19 -14.57 -21.36
CA ALA A 64 -6.84 -13.93 -20.22
C ALA A 64 -6.92 -12.40 -20.39
N GLY A 65 -8.08 -11.83 -20.10
CA GLY A 65 -8.28 -10.40 -20.18
C GLY A 65 -9.56 -9.92 -19.51
N TYR A 66 -10.01 -8.77 -19.99
CA TYR A 66 -11.13 -8.02 -19.45
C TYR A 66 -12.01 -7.49 -20.58
N LEU A 67 -13.33 -7.51 -20.44
CA LEU A 67 -14.23 -6.77 -21.34
C LEU A 67 -14.74 -5.50 -20.68
N TYR A 68 -14.72 -4.43 -21.46
CA TYR A 68 -15.30 -3.13 -21.14
C TYR A 68 -16.51 -2.88 -22.03
N ILE A 69 -17.64 -2.49 -21.45
CA ILE A 69 -18.82 -2.06 -22.19
C ILE A 69 -18.88 -0.53 -22.09
N GLY A 70 -18.60 0.15 -23.19
CA GLY A 70 -18.41 1.60 -23.25
C GLY A 70 -19.69 2.43 -23.20
N SER A 71 -20.68 2.07 -22.38
CA SER A 71 -21.97 2.79 -22.36
C SER A 71 -21.86 4.26 -21.94
N HIS A 72 -20.83 4.62 -21.19
CA HIS A 72 -20.58 5.99 -20.72
C HIS A 72 -19.38 6.68 -21.39
N LYS A 73 -18.36 5.93 -21.81
CA LYS A 73 -17.18 6.43 -22.52
C LYS A 73 -16.78 5.44 -23.62
N PRO A 74 -17.39 5.52 -24.81
CA PRO A 74 -17.06 4.64 -25.93
C PRO A 74 -15.56 4.69 -26.25
N TRP A 75 -14.98 3.54 -26.58
CA TRP A 75 -13.58 3.47 -26.98
C TRP A 75 -13.44 3.73 -28.49
N PRO A 76 -12.50 4.57 -28.95
CA PRO A 76 -12.33 4.82 -30.37
C PRO A 76 -11.99 3.56 -31.18
N ASN A 77 -12.49 3.51 -32.40
CA ASN A 77 -12.09 2.51 -33.41
C ASN A 77 -10.90 3.00 -34.25
N ASP A 78 -10.73 4.31 -34.38
CA ASP A 78 -9.70 4.92 -35.21
C ASP A 78 -8.36 5.04 -34.47
N THR A 79 -7.27 4.69 -35.17
CA THR A 79 -5.93 4.71 -34.57
C THR A 79 -5.39 6.13 -34.42
N ASP A 80 -5.74 7.05 -35.31
CA ASP A 80 -5.30 8.44 -35.22
C ASP A 80 -5.98 9.14 -34.04
N GLU A 81 -7.26 8.84 -33.80
CA GLU A 81 -7.99 9.26 -32.60
C GLU A 81 -7.35 8.70 -31.31
N LEU A 82 -6.94 7.43 -31.29
CA LEU A 82 -6.23 6.86 -30.12
C LEU A 82 -4.88 7.54 -29.82
N ILE A 83 -4.15 7.96 -30.85
CA ILE A 83 -2.83 8.60 -30.72
C ILE A 83 -2.95 10.07 -30.31
N ASN A 84 -3.96 10.77 -30.83
CA ASN A 84 -4.10 12.22 -30.68
C ASN A 84 -5.19 12.65 -29.67
N GLY A 85 -6.06 11.74 -29.24
CA GLY A 85 -7.20 12.01 -28.36
C GLY A 85 -6.99 11.65 -26.89
N ASP A 86 -5.74 11.55 -26.42
CA ASP A 86 -5.38 11.29 -25.00
C ASP A 86 -5.95 9.98 -24.39
N TYR A 87 -6.35 9.03 -25.24
CA TYR A 87 -6.85 7.72 -24.81
C TYR A 87 -5.73 6.78 -24.33
N LEU A 88 -4.54 6.90 -24.92
CA LEU A 88 -3.39 6.05 -24.61
C LEU A 88 -2.43 6.74 -23.65
N PRO A 89 -1.84 6.00 -22.67
CA PRO A 89 -0.84 6.58 -21.79
C PRO A 89 0.41 7.07 -22.53
N ASP A 90 1.08 8.11 -22.02
CA ASP A 90 2.26 8.70 -22.64
C ASP A 90 3.40 7.69 -22.87
N ASP A 91 3.54 6.70 -21.99
CA ASP A 91 4.56 5.65 -22.10
C ASP A 91 4.24 4.62 -23.19
N TRP A 92 3.06 4.67 -23.80
CA TRP A 92 2.68 3.87 -24.98
C TRP A 92 3.04 4.53 -26.29
N LEU A 93 3.28 5.84 -26.25
CA LEU A 93 3.52 6.66 -27.43
C LEU A 93 5.01 6.98 -27.56
N GLU A 94 5.45 7.12 -28.80
CA GLU A 94 6.78 7.59 -29.16
C GLU A 94 6.71 8.53 -30.36
N ASP A 95 7.53 9.57 -30.31
CA ASP A 95 7.76 10.43 -31.46
C ASP A 95 8.89 9.82 -32.28
N HIS A 96 8.60 9.57 -33.56
CA HIS A 96 9.56 9.04 -34.51
C HIS A 96 9.52 9.89 -35.77
N ASN A 97 10.60 10.63 -36.03
CA ASN A 97 10.71 11.59 -37.14
C ASN A 97 9.60 12.65 -37.14
N GLY A 98 9.24 13.18 -35.96
CA GLY A 98 8.20 14.19 -35.81
C GLY A 98 6.76 13.67 -35.89
N VAL A 99 6.57 12.35 -36.00
CA VAL A 99 5.24 11.72 -36.01
C VAL A 99 5.05 10.91 -34.73
N ARG A 100 3.98 11.20 -33.99
CA ARG A 100 3.55 10.45 -32.79
C ARG A 100 3.00 9.10 -33.23
N ARG A 101 3.50 8.01 -32.65
CA ARG A 101 3.06 6.64 -32.98
C ARG A 101 3.03 5.74 -31.75
N ILE A 102 2.29 4.65 -31.84
CA ILE A 102 2.26 3.60 -30.81
C ILE A 102 3.54 2.76 -30.87
N ARG A 103 4.20 2.61 -29.72
CA ARG A 103 5.42 1.81 -29.58
C ARG A 103 5.18 0.36 -30.02
N SER A 104 6.10 -0.18 -30.81
CA SER A 104 5.97 -1.51 -31.43
C SER A 104 5.62 -2.62 -30.42
N HIS A 105 6.32 -2.67 -29.28
CA HIS A 105 6.11 -3.68 -28.24
C HIS A 105 4.78 -3.53 -27.47
N ARG A 106 4.10 -2.39 -27.56
CA ARG A 106 2.79 -2.12 -26.92
C ARG A 106 1.61 -2.47 -27.83
N ARG A 107 1.82 -2.60 -29.15
CA ARG A 107 0.74 -2.86 -30.12
C ARG A 107 -0.07 -4.12 -29.81
N LYS A 108 0.60 -5.18 -29.36
CA LYS A 108 -0.05 -6.44 -28.94
C LYS A 108 -0.97 -6.29 -27.71
N ASN A 109 -0.82 -5.19 -26.96
CA ASN A 109 -1.59 -4.93 -25.75
C ASN A 109 -2.71 -3.90 -25.97
N LEU A 110 -2.92 -3.44 -27.22
CA LEU A 110 -3.98 -2.49 -27.52
C LEU A 110 -5.36 -3.10 -27.28
N PRO A 111 -6.32 -2.31 -26.76
CA PRO A 111 -7.69 -2.76 -26.66
C PRO A 111 -8.27 -3.13 -28.03
N ARG A 112 -9.09 -4.18 -28.10
CA ARG A 112 -9.69 -4.71 -29.33
C ARG A 112 -11.20 -4.69 -29.24
N HIS A 113 -11.87 -4.19 -30.27
CA HIS A 113 -13.33 -4.25 -30.38
C HIS A 113 -13.78 -5.67 -30.72
N LEU A 114 -14.82 -6.14 -30.02
CA LEU A 114 -15.46 -7.45 -30.20
C LEU A 114 -16.99 -7.26 -30.14
N HIS A 115 -17.73 -8.11 -30.83
CA HIS A 115 -19.18 -8.17 -30.72
C HIS A 115 -19.58 -9.53 -30.14
N ILE A 116 -20.08 -9.54 -28.90
CA ILE A 116 -20.26 -10.78 -28.14
C ILE A 116 -21.74 -11.05 -27.88
N LEU A 117 -22.21 -12.22 -28.30
CA LEU A 117 -23.56 -12.71 -27.99
C LEU A 117 -23.69 -13.09 -26.51
N PRO A 118 -24.93 -13.17 -25.96
CA PRO A 118 -25.14 -13.65 -24.59
C PRO A 118 -24.58 -15.05 -24.29
N SER A 119 -24.37 -15.87 -25.33
CA SER A 119 -23.75 -17.19 -25.24
C SER A 119 -22.24 -17.15 -25.04
N GLY A 120 -21.59 -15.98 -25.21
CA GLY A 120 -20.14 -15.81 -25.18
C GLY A 120 -19.45 -15.97 -26.54
N VAL A 121 -20.18 -16.26 -27.61
CA VAL A 121 -19.61 -16.39 -28.97
C VAL A 121 -19.52 -15.01 -29.64
N GLU A 122 -18.41 -14.76 -30.36
CA GLU A 122 -18.26 -13.57 -31.20
C GLU A 122 -19.14 -13.66 -32.45
N ASP A 123 -19.98 -12.65 -32.68
CA ASP A 123 -20.91 -12.55 -33.81
C ASP A 123 -21.25 -11.07 -34.07
N ALA A 124 -21.49 -10.69 -35.33
CA ALA A 124 -21.79 -9.31 -35.71
C ALA A 124 -23.06 -8.73 -35.03
N GLU A 125 -24.04 -9.57 -34.68
CA GLU A 125 -25.26 -9.17 -33.97
C GLU A 125 -25.06 -9.11 -32.44
N GLY A 126 -23.84 -9.36 -31.96
CA GLY A 126 -23.46 -9.32 -30.56
C GLY A 126 -23.37 -7.91 -29.97
N GLN A 127 -23.28 -7.84 -28.64
CA GLN A 127 -23.03 -6.59 -27.92
C GLN A 127 -21.60 -6.11 -28.19
N GLU A 128 -21.45 -4.89 -28.68
CA GLU A 128 -20.14 -4.24 -28.82
C GLU A 128 -19.48 -4.10 -27.44
N CYS A 129 -18.25 -4.63 -27.36
CA CYS A 129 -17.41 -4.66 -26.18
C CYS A 129 -15.95 -4.38 -26.58
N VAL A 130 -15.16 -3.88 -25.64
CA VAL A 130 -13.73 -3.63 -25.84
C VAL A 130 -12.93 -4.58 -24.95
N TYR A 131 -12.14 -5.45 -25.56
CA TYR A 131 -11.25 -6.38 -24.87
C TYR A 131 -9.92 -5.73 -24.50
N ILE A 132 -9.49 -5.96 -23.26
CA ILE A 132 -8.21 -5.51 -22.71
C ILE A 132 -7.42 -6.75 -22.25
N PRO A 133 -6.22 -6.99 -22.79
CA PRO A 133 -5.42 -8.15 -22.38
C PRO A 133 -4.90 -8.01 -20.95
N SER A 134 -4.75 -9.13 -20.25
CA SER A 134 -4.01 -9.19 -18.98
C SER A 134 -2.50 -9.21 -19.24
N PRO A 135 -1.67 -8.52 -18.43
CA PRO A 135 -2.02 -7.74 -17.24
C PRO A 135 -2.75 -6.43 -17.58
N PHE A 136 -3.66 -6.01 -16.70
CA PHE A 136 -4.40 -4.76 -16.82
C PHE A 136 -3.44 -3.56 -16.78
N MET A 137 -3.32 -2.81 -17.86
CA MET A 137 -2.31 -1.75 -17.97
C MET A 137 -2.85 -0.35 -17.65
N PHE A 138 -4.10 -0.08 -18.00
CA PHE A 138 -4.75 1.22 -17.76
C PHE A 138 -6.27 1.10 -17.83
N CYS A 139 -6.98 2.06 -17.22
CA CYS A 139 -8.44 2.12 -17.24
C CYS A 139 -8.94 2.91 -18.44
N LEU A 140 -9.82 2.30 -19.25
CA LEU A 140 -10.41 2.97 -20.42
C LEU A 140 -11.40 4.08 -20.04
N ASN A 141 -11.86 4.10 -18.78
CA ASN A 141 -12.76 5.14 -18.28
C ASN A 141 -11.99 6.35 -17.73
N CYS A 142 -11.19 6.17 -16.67
CA CYS A 142 -10.55 7.30 -15.98
C CYS A 142 -9.08 7.55 -16.37
N GLY A 143 -8.51 6.81 -17.32
CA GLY A 143 -7.16 7.05 -17.85
C GLY A 143 -6.00 6.65 -16.93
N VAL A 144 -6.24 6.20 -15.69
CA VAL A 144 -5.17 5.75 -14.79
C VAL A 144 -4.34 4.66 -15.47
N SER A 145 -3.01 4.79 -15.42
CA SER A 145 -2.09 3.81 -16.00
C SER A 145 -1.11 3.27 -14.96
N TYR A 146 -0.60 2.07 -15.21
CA TYR A 146 0.25 1.34 -14.27
C TYR A 146 1.55 0.87 -14.92
N ALA A 147 2.63 0.93 -14.17
CA ALA A 147 3.90 0.36 -14.62
C ALA A 147 3.78 -1.17 -14.81
N SER A 148 4.40 -1.70 -15.88
CA SER A 148 4.24 -3.10 -16.33
C SER A 148 4.59 -4.19 -15.31
N ARG A 149 5.24 -3.85 -14.19
CA ARG A 149 5.65 -4.80 -13.13
C ARG A 149 4.64 -4.94 -11.98
N GLN A 150 3.47 -4.32 -12.08
CA GLN A 150 2.41 -4.44 -11.08
C GLN A 150 1.41 -5.53 -11.46
N GLY A 151 1.01 -6.37 -10.49
CA GLY A 151 -0.06 -7.34 -10.67
C GLY A 151 -1.45 -6.71 -10.62
N ASP A 152 -2.43 -7.38 -11.21
CA ASP A 152 -3.78 -6.81 -11.41
C ASP A 152 -4.57 -6.65 -10.11
N PHE A 153 -4.28 -7.43 -9.07
CA PHE A 153 -4.91 -7.31 -7.75
C PHE A 153 -4.74 -5.91 -7.12
N GLY A 154 -3.61 -5.24 -7.42
CA GLY A 154 -3.35 -3.88 -6.96
C GLY A 154 -4.08 -2.79 -7.74
N LYS A 155 -4.70 -3.13 -8.88
CA LYS A 155 -5.31 -2.19 -9.84
C LYS A 155 -6.83 -2.33 -9.92
N LEU A 156 -7.30 -3.56 -9.72
CA LEU A 156 -8.69 -3.97 -9.82
C LEU A 156 -9.16 -4.55 -8.49
N ALA A 157 -10.41 -4.27 -8.14
CA ALA A 157 -11.10 -4.80 -6.96
C ALA A 157 -12.22 -5.76 -7.39
N THR A 158 -12.47 -6.78 -6.57
CA THR A 158 -13.67 -7.62 -6.66
C THR A 158 -14.45 -7.48 -5.35
N LEU A 159 -15.75 -7.82 -5.36
CA LEU A 159 -16.60 -7.74 -4.17
C LEU A 159 -16.12 -8.61 -2.99
N SER A 160 -15.28 -9.61 -3.25
CA SER A 160 -14.69 -10.53 -2.27
C SER A 160 -13.16 -10.40 -2.18
N SER A 161 -12.61 -9.21 -2.48
CA SER A 161 -11.15 -8.99 -2.46
C SER A 161 -10.55 -8.87 -1.06
N GLU A 162 -11.38 -8.78 -0.01
CA GLU A 162 -10.93 -8.70 1.38
C GLU A 162 -10.56 -10.08 1.94
N GLY A 163 -9.44 -10.15 2.65
CA GLY A 163 -9.01 -11.38 3.32
C GLY A 163 -9.94 -11.74 4.48
N ARG A 164 -10.21 -13.05 4.68
CA ARG A 164 -11.08 -13.55 5.76
C ARG A 164 -10.69 -13.03 7.15
N SER A 165 -9.38 -12.91 7.42
CA SER A 165 -8.89 -12.41 8.71
C SER A 165 -9.17 -10.93 8.92
N SER A 166 -9.06 -10.11 7.88
CA SER A 166 -9.37 -8.68 7.91
C SER A 166 -10.87 -8.45 8.06
N ALA A 167 -11.71 -9.19 7.31
CA ALA A 167 -13.16 -9.14 7.45
C ALA A 167 -13.61 -9.54 8.85
N THR A 168 -13.10 -10.66 9.38
CA THR A 168 -13.38 -11.10 10.76
C THR A 168 -12.96 -10.04 11.79
N THR A 169 -11.79 -9.43 11.62
CA THR A 169 -11.30 -8.37 12.54
C THR A 169 -12.24 -7.17 12.55
N LEU A 170 -12.64 -6.68 11.37
CA LEU A 170 -13.54 -5.54 11.25
C LEU A 170 -14.94 -5.84 11.82
N LEU A 171 -15.46 -7.04 11.58
CA LEU A 171 -16.74 -7.48 12.15
C LEU A 171 -16.68 -7.61 13.67
N SER A 172 -15.64 -8.27 14.21
CA SER A 172 -15.42 -8.38 15.65
C SER A 172 -15.28 -7.00 16.29
N LEU A 173 -14.50 -6.12 15.68
CA LEU A 173 -14.30 -4.77 16.18
C LEU A 173 -15.60 -3.96 16.15
N SER A 174 -16.35 -4.02 15.04
CA SER A 174 -17.63 -3.33 14.93
C SER A 174 -18.63 -3.83 15.98
N ALA A 175 -18.70 -5.14 16.21
CA ALA A 175 -19.58 -5.73 17.21
C ALA A 175 -19.21 -5.26 18.63
N ILE A 176 -17.94 -5.38 19.02
CA ILE A 176 -17.48 -4.92 20.35
C ILE A 176 -17.71 -3.43 20.56
N ARG A 177 -17.44 -2.60 19.55
CA ARG A 177 -17.69 -1.16 19.66
C ARG A 177 -19.17 -0.86 19.88
N SER A 178 -20.06 -1.53 19.15
CA SER A 178 -21.50 -1.39 19.35
C SER A 178 -21.93 -1.83 20.76
N LEU A 179 -21.39 -2.95 21.26
CA LEU A 179 -21.65 -3.44 22.62
C LEU A 179 -21.16 -2.46 23.70
N LYS A 180 -19.98 -1.87 23.53
CA LYS A 180 -19.44 -0.87 24.48
C LYS A 180 -20.26 0.42 24.52
N THR A 181 -21.06 0.69 23.50
CA THR A 181 -21.97 1.85 23.44
C THR A 181 -23.42 1.52 23.82
N SER A 182 -23.73 0.26 24.12
CA SER A 182 -25.08 -0.13 24.55
C SER A 182 -25.27 0.03 26.06
N ASP A 183 -26.48 -0.28 26.53
CA ASP A 183 -26.89 -0.32 27.94
C ASP A 183 -26.53 -1.63 28.64
N LEU A 184 -25.85 -2.56 27.95
CA LEU A 184 -25.43 -3.82 28.51
C LEU A 184 -24.39 -3.62 29.62
N PRO A 185 -24.44 -4.41 30.71
CA PRO A 185 -23.40 -4.39 31.73
C PRO A 185 -22.06 -4.85 31.14
N GLN A 186 -20.95 -4.37 31.70
CA GLN A 186 -19.60 -4.62 31.19
C GLN A 186 -19.30 -6.11 30.94
N HIS A 187 -19.73 -7.00 31.84
CA HIS A 187 -19.49 -8.45 31.72
C HIS A 187 -20.19 -9.10 30.52
N ALA A 188 -21.15 -8.41 29.90
CA ALA A 188 -21.95 -8.86 28.78
C ALA A 188 -21.54 -8.19 27.44
N GLN A 189 -20.59 -7.24 27.47
CA GLN A 189 -20.08 -6.51 26.30
C GLN A 189 -18.92 -7.26 25.61
N LYS A 190 -19.15 -8.53 25.26
CA LYS A 190 -18.12 -9.45 24.77
C LYS A 190 -18.57 -10.29 23.59
N LEU A 191 -17.59 -10.74 22.81
CA LEU A 191 -17.77 -11.50 21.58
C LEU A 191 -16.99 -12.81 21.64
N LEU A 192 -17.68 -13.90 21.35
CA LEU A 192 -17.08 -15.21 21.17
C LEU A 192 -17.06 -15.56 19.68
N SER A 193 -15.89 -15.90 19.13
CA SER A 193 -15.77 -16.22 17.71
C SER A 193 -15.24 -17.63 17.51
N PHE A 194 -16.06 -18.51 16.94
CA PHE A 194 -15.64 -19.88 16.63
C PHE A 194 -15.02 -19.98 15.24
N THR A 195 -13.95 -20.77 15.16
CA THR A 195 -13.31 -21.20 13.92
C THR A 195 -13.10 -22.72 13.99
N ASP A 196 -13.03 -23.38 12.84
CA ASP A 196 -12.86 -24.84 12.75
C ASP A 196 -11.43 -25.34 13.07
N ASN A 197 -10.45 -24.43 13.09
CA ASN A 197 -9.03 -24.76 13.23
C ASN A 197 -8.38 -23.96 14.38
N ARG A 198 -7.61 -24.66 15.24
CA ARG A 198 -6.85 -24.03 16.33
C ARG A 198 -5.81 -23.02 15.83
N GLN A 199 -5.15 -23.29 14.70
CA GLN A 199 -4.16 -22.37 14.12
C GLN A 199 -4.83 -21.08 13.63
N ASP A 200 -6.02 -21.21 13.06
CA ASP A 200 -6.83 -20.08 12.63
C ASP A 200 -7.25 -19.21 13.80
N ALA A 201 -7.54 -19.79 14.97
CA ALA A 201 -7.90 -19.05 16.17
C ALA A 201 -6.73 -18.17 16.65
N SER A 202 -5.54 -18.76 16.78
CA SER A 202 -4.31 -18.04 17.13
C SER A 202 -3.95 -16.98 16.09
N LEU A 203 -4.01 -17.31 14.79
CA LEU A 203 -3.74 -16.37 13.71
C LEU A 203 -4.73 -15.20 13.74
N GLN A 204 -6.00 -15.46 14.02
CA GLN A 204 -7.03 -14.43 14.08
C GLN A 204 -6.86 -13.50 15.28
N ALA A 205 -6.49 -14.03 16.45
CA ALA A 205 -6.16 -13.25 17.64
C ALA A 205 -4.96 -12.33 17.39
N GLY A 206 -3.86 -12.88 16.86
CA GLY A 206 -2.69 -12.09 16.47
C GLY A 206 -3.01 -11.03 15.43
N HIS A 207 -3.74 -11.39 14.37
CA HIS A 207 -4.17 -10.43 13.34
C HIS A 207 -5.05 -9.30 13.93
N PHE A 208 -5.94 -9.61 14.88
CA PHE A 208 -6.75 -8.60 15.55
C PHE A 208 -5.87 -7.64 16.35
N ASN A 209 -4.96 -8.15 17.17
CA ASN A 209 -4.07 -7.32 18.01
C ASN A 209 -3.13 -6.47 17.16
N ASP A 210 -2.50 -7.02 16.12
CA ASP A 210 -1.70 -6.28 15.14
C ASP A 210 -2.51 -5.13 14.50
N PHE A 211 -3.76 -5.41 14.15
CA PHE A 211 -4.64 -4.40 13.58
C PHE A 211 -4.94 -3.27 14.57
N ILE A 212 -5.20 -3.59 15.84
CA ILE A 212 -5.41 -2.59 16.89
C ILE A 212 -4.15 -1.73 17.10
N GLU A 213 -2.98 -2.35 17.23
CA GLU A 213 -1.71 -1.65 17.44
C GLU A 213 -1.41 -0.67 16.29
N VAL A 214 -1.46 -1.16 15.04
CA VAL A 214 -1.22 -0.34 13.84
C VAL A 214 -2.25 0.79 13.75
N SER A 215 -3.50 0.53 14.10
CA SER A 215 -4.57 1.53 14.08
C SER A 215 -4.34 2.62 15.13
N LEU A 216 -3.97 2.24 16.35
CA LEU A 216 -3.64 3.16 17.43
C LEU A 216 -2.42 4.03 17.07
N LEU A 217 -1.36 3.42 16.54
CA LEU A 217 -0.16 4.11 16.09
C LEU A 217 -0.50 5.15 15.01
N ARG A 218 -1.21 4.74 13.95
CA ARG A 218 -1.58 5.66 12.85
C ARG A 218 -2.52 6.77 13.31
N GLY A 219 -3.48 6.46 14.18
CA GLY A 219 -4.33 7.47 14.80
C GLY A 219 -3.56 8.45 15.68
N ALA A 220 -2.51 7.99 16.37
CA ALA A 220 -1.63 8.85 17.17
C ALA A 220 -0.71 9.71 16.29
N ILE A 221 -0.12 9.16 15.22
CA ILE A 221 0.65 9.91 14.21
C ILE A 221 -0.19 11.04 13.64
N TYR A 222 -1.39 10.73 13.14
CA TYR A 222 -2.27 11.74 12.54
C TYR A 222 -2.63 12.85 13.54
N ARG A 223 -2.98 12.51 14.79
CA ARG A 223 -3.27 13.52 15.82
C ARG A 223 -2.06 14.39 16.12
N ALA A 224 -0.88 13.78 16.29
CA ALA A 224 0.36 14.50 16.56
C ALA A 224 0.70 15.51 15.46
N VAL A 225 0.62 15.12 14.18
CA VAL A 225 0.89 16.04 13.06
C VAL A 225 -0.21 17.09 12.90
N LYS A 226 -1.47 16.74 13.19
CA LYS A 226 -2.59 17.70 13.14
C LYS A 226 -2.45 18.77 14.23
N ASP A 227 -2.06 18.38 15.44
CA ASP A 227 -1.86 19.31 16.55
C ASP A 227 -0.65 20.23 16.33
N ALA A 228 0.34 19.78 15.54
CA ALA A 228 1.47 20.60 15.13
C ALA A 228 1.11 21.68 14.08
N GLY A 229 -0.03 21.56 13.41
CA GLY A 229 -0.48 22.48 12.36
C GLY A 229 0.49 22.58 11.17
N ASP A 230 0.46 23.71 10.47
CA ASP A 230 1.27 23.97 9.27
C ASP A 230 2.77 24.00 9.54
N VAL A 231 3.16 24.19 10.80
CA VAL A 231 4.55 24.06 11.22
C VAL A 231 4.98 22.62 10.95
N GLY A 232 4.22 21.61 11.37
CA GLY A 232 4.56 20.19 11.22
C GLY A 232 5.58 19.70 12.25
N LEU A 233 5.92 18.41 12.20
CA LEU A 233 6.84 17.76 13.13
C LEU A 233 8.19 17.42 12.49
N THR A 234 9.28 17.56 13.25
CA THR A 234 10.63 17.14 12.85
C THR A 234 10.97 15.76 13.41
N HIS A 235 12.05 15.17 12.90
CA HIS A 235 12.57 13.88 13.40
C HIS A 235 12.89 13.86 14.91
N GLU A 236 13.25 15.00 15.50
CA GLU A 236 13.64 15.12 16.92
C GLU A 236 12.45 14.93 17.87
N VAL A 237 11.26 15.35 17.45
CA VAL A 237 10.08 15.45 18.33
C VAL A 237 8.95 14.50 17.93
N ILE A 238 8.97 13.92 16.73
CA ILE A 238 7.86 13.08 16.22
C ILE A 238 7.53 11.92 17.18
N ALA A 239 8.52 11.20 17.69
CA ALA A 239 8.28 10.07 18.60
C ALA A 239 7.68 10.50 19.94
N GLU A 240 8.09 11.65 20.47
CA GLU A 240 7.53 12.23 21.69
C GLU A 240 6.09 12.69 21.48
N LYS A 241 5.82 13.43 20.40
CA LYS A 241 4.46 13.90 20.11
C LYS A 241 3.49 12.77 19.79
N VAL A 242 3.96 11.69 19.17
CA VAL A 242 3.15 10.49 18.97
C VAL A 242 2.90 9.76 20.29
N PHE A 243 3.87 9.67 21.18
CA PHE A 243 3.68 9.13 22.53
C PHE A 243 2.62 9.93 23.31
N ASP A 244 2.73 11.26 23.30
CA ASP A 244 1.77 12.16 23.96
C ASP A 244 0.36 12.00 23.36
N ALA A 245 0.25 11.95 22.03
CA ALA A 245 -1.03 11.78 21.35
C ALA A 245 -1.64 10.39 21.58
N LEU A 246 -0.82 9.34 21.63
CA LEU A 246 -1.27 7.98 21.95
C LEU A 246 -1.89 7.93 23.35
N ASN A 247 -1.27 8.62 24.31
CA ASN A 247 -1.74 8.78 25.70
C ASN A 247 -2.16 7.43 26.33
N LEU A 248 -1.30 6.43 26.17
CA LEU A 248 -1.59 5.07 26.61
C LEU A 248 -1.51 4.97 28.15
N PRO A 249 -2.52 4.39 28.82
CA PRO A 249 -2.42 4.06 30.25
C PRO A 249 -1.20 3.17 30.55
N LEU A 250 -0.48 3.49 31.63
CA LEU A 250 0.78 2.83 32.00
C LEU A 250 0.68 1.30 32.07
N HIS A 251 -0.42 0.77 32.61
CA HIS A 251 -0.65 -0.67 32.76
C HIS A 251 -0.78 -1.44 31.44
N LEU A 252 -0.98 -0.75 30.31
CA LEU A 252 -1.11 -1.39 29.00
C LEU A 252 0.23 -1.59 28.29
N TYR A 253 1.32 -1.04 28.82
CA TYR A 253 2.64 -1.18 28.19
C TYR A 253 3.79 -1.36 29.16
N ALA A 254 3.63 -1.06 30.46
CA ALA A 254 4.70 -1.21 31.44
C ALA A 254 4.71 -2.60 32.07
N ALA A 255 5.89 -3.21 32.19
CA ALA A 255 6.11 -4.45 32.93
C ALA A 255 5.77 -4.34 34.43
N ASP A 256 5.99 -3.16 35.03
CA ASP A 256 5.47 -2.80 36.35
C ASP A 256 4.54 -1.59 36.23
N PRO A 257 3.21 -1.80 36.30
CA PRO A 257 2.21 -0.72 36.24
C PRO A 257 2.30 0.30 37.38
N ASN A 258 3.00 -0.01 38.46
CA ASN A 258 3.14 0.87 39.63
C ASN A 258 4.50 1.57 39.69
N VAL A 259 5.30 1.48 38.62
CA VAL A 259 6.64 2.04 38.55
C VAL A 259 6.64 3.57 38.77
N ARG A 260 7.61 4.07 39.54
CA ARG A 260 7.74 5.50 39.90
C ARG A 260 9.16 6.03 39.65
N PHE A 261 9.30 7.36 39.71
CA PHE A 261 10.58 8.07 39.66
C PHE A 261 11.38 7.76 38.38
N GLN A 262 12.69 7.49 38.50
CA GLN A 262 13.56 7.22 37.34
C GLN A 262 13.06 6.04 36.50
N ALA A 263 12.56 4.98 37.15
CA ALA A 263 12.10 3.81 36.43
C ALA A 263 10.85 4.12 35.57
N LEU A 264 10.00 5.06 35.98
CA LEU A 264 8.88 5.54 35.15
C LEU A 264 9.40 6.31 33.92
N GLN A 265 10.39 7.18 34.11
CA GLN A 265 11.02 7.93 33.01
C GLN A 265 11.68 6.98 32.00
N ASP A 266 12.35 5.93 32.49
CA ASP A 266 12.96 4.89 31.66
C ASP A 266 11.90 4.11 30.88
N THR A 267 10.76 3.78 31.50
CA THR A 267 9.63 3.10 30.84
C THR A 267 9.00 3.98 29.75
N HIS A 268 8.83 5.29 30.01
CA HIS A 268 8.38 6.24 28.97
C HIS A 268 9.40 6.35 27.83
N LYS A 269 10.68 6.37 28.16
CA LYS A 269 11.76 6.35 27.15
C LYS A 269 11.70 5.07 26.31
N ALA A 270 11.51 3.91 26.94
CA ALA A 270 11.39 2.62 26.26
C ALA A 270 10.27 2.66 25.20
N LEU A 271 9.05 3.07 25.59
CA LEU A 271 7.95 3.14 24.65
C LEU A 271 8.20 4.16 23.52
N ARG A 272 8.76 5.35 23.83
CA ARG A 272 9.14 6.33 22.80
C ARG A 272 10.13 5.76 21.78
N GLN A 273 11.06 4.91 22.21
CA GLN A 273 12.03 4.27 21.30
C GLN A 273 11.36 3.26 20.36
N VAL A 274 10.48 2.42 20.90
CA VAL A 274 9.69 1.47 20.09
C VAL A 274 8.78 2.21 19.10
N LEU A 275 8.07 3.24 19.57
CA LEU A 275 7.23 4.07 18.71
C LEU A 275 8.04 4.74 17.60
N GLY A 276 9.21 5.29 17.90
CA GLY A 276 10.10 5.87 16.90
C GLY A 276 10.42 4.89 15.77
N TYR A 277 10.83 3.66 16.10
CA TYR A 277 11.01 2.59 15.12
C TYR A 277 9.75 2.29 14.30
N ARG A 278 8.61 2.06 14.98
CA ARG A 278 7.35 1.72 14.32
C ARG A 278 6.86 2.84 13.39
N ILE A 279 7.05 4.12 13.75
CA ILE A 279 6.72 5.30 12.92
C ILE A 279 7.50 5.28 11.61
N TYR A 280 8.83 5.14 11.66
CA TYR A 280 9.65 5.11 10.44
C TYR A 280 9.39 3.86 9.61
N ARG A 281 9.15 2.71 10.25
CA ARG A 281 8.76 1.47 9.54
C ARG A 281 7.44 1.64 8.79
N ASP A 282 6.47 2.39 9.31
CA ASP A 282 5.16 2.61 8.67
C ASP A 282 5.23 3.44 7.36
N LEU A 283 6.32 4.18 7.16
CA LEU A 283 6.61 4.88 5.90
C LEU A 283 6.95 3.93 4.76
N ARG A 284 7.37 2.70 5.08
CA ARG A 284 7.64 1.69 4.07
C ARG A 284 6.39 1.50 3.23
N ARG A 285 6.58 1.32 1.93
CA ARG A 285 5.47 1.05 1.01
C ARG A 285 4.59 -0.11 1.49
N GLY A 286 3.38 0.21 1.92
CA GLY A 286 2.34 -0.78 2.21
C GLY A 286 1.82 -1.43 0.94
N TRP A 287 1.98 -2.75 0.81
CA TRP A 287 1.29 -3.57 -0.22
C TRP A 287 -0.13 -3.97 0.20
N ARG A 288 -0.49 -3.77 1.48
CA ARG A 288 -1.75 -4.21 2.05
C ARG A 288 -2.85 -3.22 1.68
N ILE A 289 -3.58 -3.54 0.61
CA ILE A 289 -4.82 -2.85 0.20
C ILE A 289 -5.83 -2.79 1.36
N ALA A 290 -5.88 -3.85 2.17
CA ALA A 290 -6.81 -3.99 3.30
C ALA A 290 -6.45 -3.14 4.54
N LEU A 291 -5.28 -2.51 4.59
CA LEU A 291 -4.89 -1.64 5.72
C LEU A 291 -3.96 -0.51 5.25
N PRO A 292 -4.49 0.44 4.45
CA PRO A 292 -3.68 1.50 3.84
C PRO A 292 -3.03 2.38 4.93
N ASN A 293 -1.80 2.83 4.68
CA ASN A 293 -1.12 3.75 5.59
C ASN A 293 -1.69 5.18 5.48
N LEU A 294 -1.21 6.10 6.32
CA LEU A 294 -1.76 7.45 6.40
C LEU A 294 -1.58 8.24 5.09
N GLU A 295 -0.48 8.05 4.36
CA GLU A 295 -0.26 8.69 3.06
C GLU A 295 -1.22 8.17 1.99
N GLN A 296 -1.51 6.86 1.98
CA GLN A 296 -2.53 6.26 1.11
C GLN A 296 -3.94 6.74 1.46
N CYS A 297 -4.16 7.14 2.71
CA CYS A 297 -5.40 7.78 3.15
C CYS A 297 -5.40 9.29 2.92
N GLY A 298 -4.30 9.90 2.48
CA GLY A 298 -4.16 11.36 2.36
C GLY A 298 -4.19 12.09 3.69
N LEU A 299 -3.91 11.41 4.81
CA LEU A 299 -3.91 11.96 6.17
C LEU A 299 -2.51 12.38 6.65
N LEU A 300 -1.46 11.98 5.93
CA LEU A 300 -0.08 12.34 6.21
C LEU A 300 0.58 12.79 4.91
N GLU A 301 1.29 13.91 4.98
CA GLU A 301 2.15 14.41 3.92
C GLU A 301 3.56 14.58 4.48
N ILE A 302 4.56 14.22 3.67
CA ILE A 302 5.97 14.44 4.00
C ILE A 302 6.50 15.52 3.08
N ASP A 303 6.95 16.61 3.69
CA ASP A 303 7.67 17.66 3.00
C ASP A 303 9.18 17.59 3.29
N TYR A 304 9.97 18.25 2.43
CA TYR A 304 11.42 18.23 2.47
C TYR A 304 11.95 19.65 2.64
N ILE A 305 12.59 19.91 3.78
CA ILE A 305 13.12 21.22 4.15
C ILE A 305 14.15 21.67 3.10
N ASP A 306 14.09 22.93 2.68
CA ASP A 306 14.98 23.53 1.67
C ASP A 306 14.97 22.88 0.28
N LEU A 307 14.03 21.99 -0.02
CA LEU A 307 13.89 21.42 -1.37
C LEU A 307 13.62 22.50 -2.43
N ASP A 308 12.72 23.45 -2.14
CA ASP A 308 12.46 24.58 -3.03
C ASP A 308 13.70 25.48 -3.17
N THR A 309 14.41 25.73 -2.05
CA THR A 309 15.64 26.54 -2.00
C THR A 309 16.71 25.95 -2.92
N VAL A 310 17.03 24.66 -2.78
CA VAL A 310 18.08 24.02 -3.60
C VAL A 310 17.69 23.94 -5.06
N CYS A 311 16.42 23.70 -5.40
CA CYS A 311 15.97 23.65 -6.79
C CYS A 311 16.05 25.01 -7.51
N LYS A 312 16.07 26.14 -6.76
CA LYS A 312 16.27 27.50 -7.28
C LYS A 312 17.73 27.94 -7.32
N ALA A 313 18.64 27.21 -6.68
CA ALA A 313 20.05 27.57 -6.56
C ALA A 313 20.80 27.22 -7.86
N GLU A 314 20.90 28.17 -8.79
CA GLU A 314 21.53 27.94 -10.11
C GLU A 314 23.00 27.50 -10.01
N ASP A 315 23.74 27.94 -9.00
CA ASP A 315 25.13 27.54 -8.76
C ASP A 315 25.29 26.03 -8.47
N VAL A 316 24.24 25.37 -8.00
CA VAL A 316 24.20 23.92 -7.79
C VAL A 316 24.01 23.18 -9.12
N TRP A 317 23.22 23.74 -10.05
CA TRP A 317 22.76 23.04 -11.25
C TRP A 317 23.48 23.44 -12.54
N GLU A 318 24.16 24.59 -12.59
CA GLU A 318 24.74 25.16 -13.82
C GLU A 318 25.74 24.23 -14.52
N LYS A 319 26.44 23.37 -13.76
CA LYS A 319 27.45 22.42 -14.27
C LYS A 319 26.91 21.03 -14.53
N CYS A 320 25.64 20.79 -14.22
CA CYS A 320 25.00 19.50 -14.43
C CYS A 320 24.65 19.29 -15.91
N HIS A 321 24.16 18.11 -16.23
CA HIS A 321 23.62 17.79 -17.55
C HIS A 321 22.58 18.86 -17.97
N PRO A 322 22.50 19.26 -19.26
CA PRO A 322 21.59 20.32 -19.70
C PRO A 322 20.12 20.12 -19.30
N ALA A 323 19.68 18.86 -19.15
CA ALA A 323 18.35 18.53 -18.66
C ALA A 323 18.08 18.94 -17.20
N LEU A 324 19.11 19.14 -16.37
CA LEU A 324 19.01 19.69 -15.02
C LEU A 324 19.37 21.18 -15.02
N ALA A 325 20.44 21.55 -15.73
CA ALA A 325 20.94 22.93 -15.78
C ALA A 325 19.89 23.90 -16.37
N ASN A 326 19.20 23.50 -17.44
CA ASN A 326 18.20 24.35 -18.10
C ASN A 326 16.76 24.11 -17.62
N ALA A 327 16.55 23.15 -16.70
CA ALA A 327 15.22 22.87 -16.17
C ALA A 327 14.76 23.97 -15.22
N SER A 328 13.49 24.32 -15.29
CA SER A 328 12.85 25.21 -14.31
C SER A 328 12.97 24.66 -12.88
N PRO A 329 12.95 25.54 -11.87
CA PRO A 329 12.94 25.11 -10.47
C PRO A 329 11.79 24.15 -10.14
N GLN A 330 10.63 24.31 -10.77
CA GLN A 330 9.47 23.43 -10.61
C GLN A 330 9.75 22.03 -11.17
N THR A 331 10.38 21.94 -12.34
CA THR A 331 10.80 20.65 -12.93
C THR A 331 11.82 19.94 -12.03
N ARG A 332 12.85 20.67 -11.54
CA ARG A 332 13.85 20.14 -10.59
C ARG A 332 13.19 19.65 -9.29
N MET A 333 12.25 20.43 -8.73
CA MET A 333 11.53 20.07 -7.52
C MET A 333 10.68 18.81 -7.71
N LYS A 334 9.98 18.68 -8.84
CA LYS A 334 9.15 17.52 -9.16
C LYS A 334 9.97 16.23 -9.22
N ILE A 335 11.12 16.23 -9.92
CA ILE A 335 11.97 15.05 -10.04
C ILE A 335 12.70 14.72 -8.72
N ALA A 336 13.14 15.75 -7.98
CA ALA A 336 13.81 15.60 -6.70
C ALA A 336 12.87 15.04 -5.64
N ARG A 337 11.66 15.61 -5.49
CA ARG A 337 10.63 15.09 -4.58
C ARG A 337 10.32 13.62 -4.89
N THR A 338 10.12 13.29 -6.17
CA THR A 338 9.87 11.92 -6.61
C THR A 338 10.98 10.94 -6.17
N LEU A 339 12.25 11.36 -6.25
CA LEU A 339 13.38 10.55 -5.80
C LEU A 339 13.41 10.41 -4.27
N LEU A 340 13.20 11.50 -3.52
CA LEU A 340 13.19 11.51 -2.07
C LEU A 340 12.04 10.67 -1.50
N ASP A 341 10.85 10.74 -2.11
CA ASP A 341 9.72 9.89 -1.76
C ASP A 341 10.01 8.41 -2.06
N TYR A 342 10.67 8.12 -3.17
CA TYR A 342 11.13 6.77 -3.48
C TYR A 342 12.11 6.26 -2.43
N MET A 343 13.12 7.06 -2.05
CA MET A 343 14.07 6.72 -0.99
C MET A 343 13.36 6.43 0.33
N ARG A 344 12.47 7.32 0.76
CA ARG A 344 11.69 7.20 1.99
C ARG A 344 10.87 5.90 2.03
N ARG A 345 10.16 5.58 0.95
CA ARG A 345 9.25 4.42 0.87
C ARG A 345 9.98 3.07 0.74
N GLU A 346 11.24 3.09 0.31
CA GLU A 346 12.16 1.94 0.35
C GLU A 346 13.04 1.94 1.63
N LEU A 347 12.70 2.77 2.62
CA LEU A 347 13.42 2.93 3.90
C LEU A 347 14.92 3.28 3.74
N ALA A 348 15.29 3.96 2.66
CA ALA A 348 16.62 4.52 2.48
C ALA A 348 16.77 5.83 3.27
N ILE A 349 16.58 5.77 4.58
CA ILE A 349 16.53 6.92 5.50
C ILE A 349 17.64 6.78 6.54
N LYS A 350 18.45 7.82 6.69
CA LYS A 350 19.45 7.97 7.74
C LYS A 350 18.75 8.45 9.01
N VAL A 351 18.48 7.52 9.91
CA VAL A 351 17.91 7.76 11.24
C VAL A 351 18.28 6.63 12.20
N ASP A 352 18.54 6.97 13.46
CA ASP A 352 18.91 5.99 14.50
C ASP A 352 17.92 4.83 14.60
N TYR A 353 16.62 5.10 14.47
CA TYR A 353 15.57 4.08 14.54
C TYR A 353 15.67 2.96 13.49
N LEU A 354 16.40 3.19 12.40
CA LEU A 354 16.65 2.22 11.32
C LEU A 354 18.13 1.77 11.27
N ASP A 355 18.94 2.15 12.25
CA ASP A 355 20.30 1.62 12.43
C ASP A 355 20.26 0.31 13.22
N SER A 356 20.88 -0.74 12.69
CA SER A 356 20.81 -2.08 13.31
C SER A 356 21.43 -2.14 14.70
N LYS A 357 22.51 -1.40 14.96
CA LYS A 357 23.17 -1.37 16.28
C LYS A 357 22.34 -0.59 17.30
N TYR A 358 21.67 0.46 16.86
CA TYR A 358 20.74 1.20 17.71
C TYR A 358 19.51 0.36 18.05
N GLN A 359 18.99 -0.41 17.09
CA GLN A 359 17.86 -1.32 17.28
C GLN A 359 18.10 -2.38 18.36
N GLU A 360 19.33 -2.91 18.49
CA GLU A 360 19.71 -3.79 19.61
C GLU A 360 19.46 -3.12 20.97
N ARG A 361 19.71 -1.81 21.09
CA ARG A 361 19.44 -1.05 22.32
C ARG A 361 17.94 -0.85 22.55
N ILE A 362 17.17 -0.65 21.48
CA ILE A 362 15.71 -0.55 21.57
C ILE A 362 15.15 -1.87 22.11
N GLN A 363 15.58 -3.02 21.57
CA GLN A 363 15.18 -4.35 22.02
C GLN A 363 15.52 -4.59 23.50
N GLN A 364 16.75 -4.29 23.92
CA GLN A 364 17.18 -4.45 25.32
C GLN A 364 16.38 -3.58 26.29
N LEU A 365 16.09 -2.33 25.92
CA LEU A 365 15.31 -1.43 26.77
C LEU A 365 13.83 -1.86 26.82
N SER A 366 13.31 -2.33 25.69
CA SER A 366 11.96 -2.87 25.57
C SER A 366 11.76 -4.08 26.47
N SER A 367 12.60 -5.12 26.38
CA SER A 367 12.43 -6.37 27.14
C SER A 367 12.47 -6.18 28.66
N GLN A 368 13.15 -5.14 29.15
CA GLN A 368 13.24 -4.85 30.58
C GLN A 368 12.05 -4.04 31.13
N ARG A 369 11.34 -3.30 30.28
CA ARG A 369 10.40 -2.26 30.72
C ARG A 369 8.99 -2.43 30.18
N LEU A 370 8.85 -3.11 29.04
CA LEU A 370 7.61 -3.17 28.28
C LEU A 370 6.97 -4.55 28.30
N ILE A 371 5.67 -4.60 28.05
CA ILE A 371 4.89 -5.82 27.82
C ILE A 371 4.24 -5.80 26.44
N ASP A 372 3.80 -6.96 25.98
CA ASP A 372 3.04 -7.10 24.74
C ASP A 372 1.75 -6.24 24.75
N PRO A 373 1.31 -5.73 23.59
CA PRO A 373 1.94 -5.83 22.26
C PRO A 373 3.01 -4.75 22.00
N TRP A 374 3.31 -3.89 22.98
CA TRP A 374 4.21 -2.74 22.79
C TRP A 374 5.68 -3.06 22.98
N ALA A 375 6.00 -4.23 23.54
CA ALA A 375 7.35 -4.75 23.57
C ALA A 375 7.77 -5.24 22.18
N ILE A 376 9.04 -5.03 21.83
CA ILE A 376 9.70 -5.76 20.74
C ILE A 376 10.07 -7.14 21.26
N ASP A 377 9.52 -8.18 20.63
CA ASP A 377 9.85 -9.57 20.90
C ASP A 377 11.33 -9.86 20.57
N GLU A 378 11.97 -10.75 21.33
CA GLU A 378 13.39 -11.09 21.13
C GLU A 378 13.66 -11.74 19.76
N ASP A 379 12.66 -12.43 19.21
CA ASP A 379 12.69 -13.05 17.89
C ASP A 379 12.14 -12.12 16.78
N GLU A 380 11.64 -10.91 17.12
CA GLU A 380 11.17 -9.96 16.11
C GLU A 380 12.34 -9.46 15.24
N ARG A 381 12.26 -9.77 13.94
CA ARG A 381 13.18 -9.23 12.94
C ARG A 381 12.84 -7.78 12.61
N MET A 382 13.62 -6.86 13.15
CA MET A 382 13.48 -5.43 12.85
C MET A 382 14.00 -5.09 11.45
N GLU A 383 13.28 -4.21 10.76
CA GLU A 383 13.69 -3.67 9.46
C GLU A 383 14.68 -2.53 9.67
N TYR A 384 15.80 -2.52 8.96
CA TYR A 384 16.82 -1.48 9.03
C TYR A 384 16.93 -0.73 7.70
N ALA A 385 17.63 0.40 7.71
CA ALA A 385 17.70 1.30 6.58
C ALA A 385 18.33 0.61 5.37
N SER A 386 17.74 0.82 4.19
CA SER A 386 18.41 0.47 2.94
C SER A 386 19.39 1.57 2.52
N VAL A 387 20.33 1.26 1.63
CA VAL A 387 21.24 2.26 1.05
C VAL A 387 20.94 2.37 -0.44
N LEU A 388 20.63 3.59 -0.91
CA LEU A 388 20.35 3.83 -2.32
C LEU A 388 21.65 3.87 -3.12
N ILE A 389 21.75 3.02 -4.15
CA ILE A 389 22.91 2.96 -5.03
C ILE A 389 22.51 3.40 -6.45
N PRO A 390 23.09 4.50 -7.01
CA PRO A 390 22.75 5.01 -8.33
C PRO A 390 23.45 4.21 -9.45
N ARG A 391 23.20 2.90 -9.52
CA ARG A 391 23.60 2.03 -10.63
C ARG A 391 22.67 0.82 -10.75
N SER A 392 22.83 0.05 -11.82
CA SER A 392 22.17 -1.25 -11.97
C SER A 392 22.65 -2.24 -10.91
N SER A 393 21.76 -3.14 -10.48
CA SER A 393 22.14 -4.24 -9.57
C SER A 393 23.21 -5.13 -10.22
N ALA A 394 24.21 -5.53 -9.44
CA ALA A 394 25.25 -6.48 -9.85
C ALA A 394 24.85 -7.96 -9.62
N GLY A 395 23.56 -8.24 -9.37
CA GLY A 395 23.06 -9.59 -9.10
C GLY A 395 23.24 -10.06 -7.66
N GLU A 396 23.26 -11.37 -7.44
CA GLU A 396 23.26 -12.05 -6.11
C GLU A 396 24.49 -11.76 -5.23
N TYR A 397 25.52 -11.07 -5.75
CA TYR A 397 26.75 -10.78 -5.01
C TYR A 397 26.70 -9.50 -4.15
N GLY A 398 25.57 -8.78 -4.16
CA GLY A 398 25.38 -7.60 -3.30
C GLY A 398 25.09 -7.99 -1.84
N ARG A 399 26.13 -8.23 -1.03
CA ARG A 399 25.98 -8.32 0.43
C ARG A 399 25.57 -6.95 0.99
N GLY A 400 24.29 -6.73 1.23
CA GLY A 400 23.76 -5.53 1.91
C GLY A 400 22.31 -5.22 1.54
N ASN A 401 21.63 -4.47 2.40
CA ASN A 401 20.27 -3.97 2.14
C ASN A 401 20.34 -2.76 1.19
N TYR A 402 20.42 -3.03 -0.11
CA TYR A 402 20.60 -2.01 -1.15
C TYR A 402 19.35 -1.78 -1.98
N THR A 403 19.07 -0.51 -2.25
CA THR A 403 18.02 -0.07 -3.18
C THR A 403 18.68 0.52 -4.43
N TYR A 404 18.55 -0.15 -5.57
CA TYR A 404 19.24 0.25 -6.80
C TYR A 404 18.40 1.19 -7.65
N VAL A 405 18.96 2.35 -8.01
CA VAL A 405 18.35 3.30 -8.95
C VAL A 405 19.23 3.41 -10.19
N SER A 406 18.67 2.97 -11.32
CA SER A 406 19.38 2.94 -12.60
C SER A 406 18.55 3.55 -13.71
N ALA A 407 19.21 3.88 -14.82
CA ALA A 407 18.54 4.33 -16.03
C ALA A 407 17.42 3.36 -16.47
N ARG A 408 17.61 2.05 -16.39
CA ARG A 408 16.59 1.04 -16.76
C ARG A 408 15.53 0.78 -15.67
N GLY A 409 15.75 1.30 -14.46
CA GLY A 409 14.84 1.18 -13.32
C GLY A 409 13.60 2.07 -13.45
N GLY A 410 12.68 1.95 -12.49
CA GLY A 410 11.42 2.71 -12.51
C GLY A 410 11.64 4.23 -12.55
N PHE A 411 12.51 4.77 -11.68
CA PHE A 411 12.84 6.19 -11.67
C PHE A 411 13.51 6.65 -12.97
N GLY A 412 14.41 5.85 -13.55
CA GLY A 412 15.01 6.15 -14.84
C GLY A 412 14.01 6.12 -16.01
N ILE A 413 13.01 5.23 -15.97
CA ILE A 413 11.89 5.25 -16.92
C ILE A 413 11.04 6.52 -16.75
N TYR A 414 10.78 6.92 -15.51
CA TYR A 414 10.08 8.16 -15.18
C TYR A 414 10.79 9.39 -15.78
N LEU A 415 12.10 9.55 -15.56
CA LEU A 415 12.89 10.66 -16.14
C LEU A 415 12.82 10.72 -17.67
N ARG A 416 12.73 9.58 -18.35
CA ARG A 416 12.65 9.49 -19.83
C ARG A 416 11.25 9.66 -20.41
N ARG A 417 10.23 9.95 -19.60
CA ARG A 417 8.91 10.29 -20.14
C ARG A 417 8.94 11.67 -20.79
N SER A 418 8.15 11.84 -21.83
CA SER A 418 8.05 13.10 -22.60
C SER A 418 7.76 14.30 -21.71
N ASN A 419 6.87 14.12 -20.73
CA ASN A 419 6.37 15.18 -19.85
C ASN A 419 7.19 15.45 -18.58
N THR A 420 8.24 14.65 -18.31
CA THR A 420 8.98 14.77 -17.04
C THR A 420 10.08 15.82 -17.12
N LEU A 421 10.80 15.87 -18.25
CA LEU A 421 11.82 16.86 -18.56
C LEU A 421 11.46 17.54 -19.89
N ALA A 422 10.26 18.11 -19.97
CA ALA A 422 9.67 18.65 -21.20
C ALA A 422 10.58 19.70 -21.87
N GLU A 423 11.10 20.63 -21.07
CA GLU A 423 12.00 21.72 -21.49
C GLU A 423 13.25 21.21 -22.23
N TYR A 424 13.80 20.07 -21.79
CA TYR A 424 14.91 19.40 -22.45
C TYR A 424 14.46 18.64 -23.70
N ASN A 425 13.35 17.90 -23.60
CA ASN A 425 12.85 17.06 -24.68
C ASN A 425 12.45 17.87 -25.93
N GLU A 426 11.92 19.08 -25.75
CA GLU A 426 11.58 20.00 -26.84
C GLU A 426 12.80 20.42 -27.68
N THR A 427 13.97 20.53 -27.05
CA THR A 427 15.18 21.08 -27.67
C THR A 427 16.16 19.99 -28.12
N HIS A 428 16.28 18.89 -27.38
CA HIS A 428 17.31 17.86 -27.58
C HIS A 428 16.72 16.47 -27.88
N GLY A 429 15.40 16.32 -27.82
CA GLY A 429 14.75 15.01 -27.92
C GLY A 429 14.89 14.16 -26.66
N ARG A 430 14.60 12.86 -26.77
CA ARG A 430 14.55 11.96 -25.60
C ARG A 430 15.94 11.63 -25.07
N LEU A 431 16.06 11.60 -23.74
CA LEU A 431 17.27 11.19 -23.03
C LEU A 431 17.72 9.76 -23.35
N GLY A 432 19.03 9.61 -23.60
CA GLY A 432 19.70 8.33 -23.67
C GLY A 432 19.80 7.64 -22.31
N LEU A 433 20.24 6.37 -22.32
CA LEU A 433 20.43 5.61 -21.07
C LEU A 433 21.60 6.16 -20.25
N ASP A 434 22.69 6.56 -20.90
CA ASP A 434 23.88 7.08 -20.22
C ASP A 434 23.60 8.46 -19.63
N ASP A 435 22.94 9.35 -20.38
CA ASP A 435 22.48 10.66 -19.87
C ASP A 435 21.54 10.49 -18.68
N THR A 436 20.59 9.54 -18.75
CA THR A 436 19.69 9.27 -17.62
C THR A 436 20.50 8.85 -16.39
N GLN A 437 21.52 8.01 -16.57
CA GLN A 437 22.34 7.52 -15.46
C GLN A 437 23.17 8.65 -14.84
N LEU A 438 23.69 9.57 -15.68
CA LEU A 438 24.38 10.78 -15.24
C LEU A 438 23.46 11.72 -14.46
N ILE A 439 22.26 12.00 -14.97
CA ILE A 439 21.25 12.84 -14.32
C ILE A 439 20.89 12.30 -12.94
N ILE A 440 20.72 10.97 -12.78
CA ILE A 440 20.43 10.36 -11.48
C ILE A 440 21.55 10.66 -10.46
N ARG A 441 22.82 10.58 -10.88
CA ARG A 441 23.97 10.86 -10.00
C ARG A 441 24.03 12.35 -9.63
N GLN A 442 23.97 13.23 -10.62
CA GLN A 442 24.00 14.68 -10.42
C GLN A 442 22.82 15.19 -9.59
N LEU A 443 21.65 14.57 -9.72
CA LEU A 443 20.50 14.88 -8.86
C LEU A 443 20.80 14.57 -7.39
N LEU A 444 21.40 13.41 -7.08
CA LEU A 444 21.81 13.06 -5.71
C LEU A 444 22.91 13.99 -5.19
N GLU A 445 23.90 14.32 -6.02
CA GLU A 445 24.96 15.28 -5.68
C GLU A 445 24.40 16.66 -5.34
N GLY A 446 23.46 17.19 -6.13
CA GLY A 446 22.79 18.46 -5.86
C GLY A 446 21.96 18.41 -4.56
N LEU A 447 21.27 17.30 -4.30
CA LEU A 447 20.52 17.10 -3.05
C LEU A 447 21.43 16.96 -1.82
N CYS A 448 22.67 16.47 -1.99
CA CYS A 448 23.67 16.47 -0.91
C CYS A 448 24.06 17.88 -0.48
N VAL A 449 24.16 18.83 -1.42
CA VAL A 449 24.51 20.23 -1.09
C VAL A 449 23.53 20.84 -0.09
N ALA A 450 22.25 20.50 -0.18
CA ALA A 450 21.20 20.96 0.72
C ALA A 450 21.03 20.11 1.98
N GLY A 451 21.84 19.07 2.18
CA GLY A 451 21.70 18.14 3.32
C GLY A 451 20.43 17.29 3.28
N LEU A 452 19.74 17.21 2.14
CA LEU A 452 18.55 16.36 1.96
C LEU A 452 18.91 14.88 1.94
N VAL A 453 20.05 14.56 1.33
CA VAL A 453 20.62 13.20 1.27
C VAL A 453 22.09 13.24 1.66
N GLU A 454 22.61 12.13 2.15
CA GLU A 454 24.02 12.02 2.56
C GLU A 454 24.66 10.75 1.99
N VAL A 455 25.94 10.82 1.67
CA VAL A 455 26.75 9.65 1.33
C VAL A 455 27.05 8.86 2.61
N VAL A 456 26.52 7.64 2.69
CA VAL A 456 26.73 6.73 3.83
C VAL A 456 27.61 5.54 3.49
N ARG A 457 27.98 5.42 2.21
CA ARG A 457 28.92 4.42 1.71
C ARG A 457 29.79 5.04 0.63
N GLU A 458 31.08 5.14 0.90
CA GLU A 458 32.06 5.58 -0.08
C GLU A 458 32.26 4.52 -1.20
N PRO A 459 32.58 4.94 -2.43
CA PRO A 459 32.98 4.02 -3.50
C PRO A 459 34.17 3.16 -3.06
N SER A 460 34.11 1.85 -3.32
CA SER A 460 35.23 0.95 -3.00
C SER A 460 36.34 0.91 -4.08
N SER A 461 36.07 1.48 -5.25
CA SER A 461 36.97 1.55 -6.41
C SER A 461 36.55 2.68 -7.34
N ASP A 462 37.42 3.06 -8.29
CA ASP A 462 37.14 4.11 -9.28
C ASP A 462 35.88 3.83 -10.14
N ASP A 463 35.56 2.55 -10.38
CA ASP A 463 34.35 2.14 -11.12
C ASP A 463 33.09 1.98 -10.24
N ASP A 464 33.21 2.14 -8.92
CA ASP A 464 32.07 2.06 -8.01
C ASP A 464 31.44 3.44 -7.80
N VAL A 465 30.23 3.45 -7.22
CA VAL A 465 29.48 4.68 -6.97
C VAL A 465 29.16 4.83 -5.49
N PRO A 466 29.03 6.06 -4.99
CA PRO A 466 28.62 6.30 -3.61
C PRO A 466 27.21 5.76 -3.34
N GLY A 467 26.96 5.41 -2.07
CA GLY A 467 25.65 5.00 -1.57
C GLY A 467 25.03 6.10 -0.70
N TYR A 468 23.74 6.35 -0.88
CA TYR A 468 23.04 7.49 -0.31
C TYR A 468 21.89 7.07 0.61
N GLN A 469 21.60 7.90 1.61
CA GLN A 469 20.38 7.85 2.40
C GLN A 469 19.77 9.25 2.55
N LEU A 470 18.44 9.31 2.61
CA LEU A 470 17.66 10.51 2.93
C LEU A 470 17.87 10.87 4.39
N VAL A 471 18.26 12.10 4.68
CA VAL A 471 18.48 12.54 6.07
C VAL A 471 17.13 12.79 6.73
N ALA A 472 16.82 12.11 7.84
CA ALA A 472 15.53 12.28 8.52
C ALA A 472 15.30 13.73 9.01
N ALA A 473 16.38 14.47 9.33
CA ALA A 473 16.30 15.88 9.69
C ALA A 473 15.75 16.78 8.58
N ALA A 474 15.87 16.38 7.31
CA ALA A 474 15.29 17.08 6.18
C ALA A 474 13.79 16.80 6.02
N MET A 475 13.22 15.83 6.72
CA MET A 475 11.80 15.47 6.59
C MET A 475 10.93 16.29 7.54
N ARG A 476 9.83 16.81 7.00
CA ARG A 476 8.79 17.51 7.74
C ARG A 476 7.47 16.74 7.63
N TRP A 477 6.92 16.36 8.78
CA TRP A 477 5.69 15.57 8.85
C TRP A 477 4.50 16.50 9.02
N LEU A 478 3.57 16.46 8.07
CA LEU A 478 2.42 17.37 7.98
C LEU A 478 1.10 16.58 7.94
N ALA A 479 0.05 17.17 8.49
CA ALA A 479 -1.29 16.59 8.40
C ALA A 479 -1.87 16.79 6.99
N GLY A 480 -2.41 15.73 6.41
CA GLY A 480 -3.18 15.79 5.17
C GLY A 480 -4.69 15.88 5.42
N GLU A 481 -5.44 16.38 4.44
CA GLU A 481 -6.90 16.59 4.57
C GLU A 481 -7.73 15.30 4.44
N GLY A 482 -7.14 14.22 3.94
CA GLY A 482 -7.80 12.94 3.64
C GLY A 482 -8.60 12.94 2.34
N LYS A 483 -8.30 13.86 1.41
CA LYS A 483 -9.03 14.04 0.13
C LYS A 483 -8.32 13.43 -1.07
N ARG A 484 -6.99 13.37 -1.06
CA ARG A 484 -6.17 12.83 -2.14
C ARG A 484 -5.19 11.81 -1.57
N ALA A 485 -5.16 10.62 -2.15
CA ALA A 485 -4.18 9.62 -1.80
C ALA A 485 -2.81 10.01 -2.37
N PHE A 486 -1.73 9.54 -1.73
CA PHE A 486 -0.38 9.71 -2.26
C PHE A 486 -0.24 9.17 -3.69
N HIS A 487 0.24 10.01 -4.61
CA HIS A 487 0.53 9.63 -6.00
C HIS A 487 2.00 9.24 -6.16
N ASP A 488 2.25 8.02 -6.62
CA ASP A 488 3.58 7.52 -6.97
C ASP A 488 3.78 7.57 -8.50
N PRO A 489 4.39 8.62 -9.06
CA PRO A 489 4.51 8.77 -10.51
C PRO A 489 5.44 7.71 -11.13
N ILE A 490 6.32 7.06 -10.36
CA ILE A 490 7.15 5.98 -10.88
C ILE A 490 6.27 4.77 -11.21
N ARG A 491 5.27 4.50 -10.38
CA ARG A 491 4.44 3.30 -10.45
C ARG A 491 3.09 3.49 -11.11
N VAL A 492 2.51 4.68 -11.01
CA VAL A 492 1.24 5.11 -11.59
C VAL A 492 1.54 6.27 -12.53
N PRO A 493 2.00 6.01 -13.78
CA PRO A 493 2.48 7.05 -14.68
C PRO A 493 1.46 8.15 -14.96
N ASN A 494 0.22 7.74 -15.21
CA ASN A 494 -0.92 8.62 -15.36
C ASN A 494 -1.84 8.43 -14.17
N GLU A 495 -2.15 9.52 -13.48
CA GLU A 495 -3.17 9.53 -12.44
C GLU A 495 -4.56 9.38 -13.08
N SER A 496 -5.53 8.92 -12.30
CA SER A 496 -6.94 8.98 -12.67
C SER A 496 -7.38 10.43 -12.93
N GLU A 497 -8.31 10.66 -13.86
CA GLU A 497 -8.92 11.98 -14.09
C GLU A 497 -9.48 12.62 -12.80
N GLU A 498 -9.98 11.81 -11.87
CA GLU A 498 -10.50 12.25 -10.57
C GLU A 498 -9.42 12.39 -9.47
N GLY A 499 -8.16 12.05 -9.78
CA GLY A 499 -7.07 11.88 -8.81
C GLY A 499 -7.14 10.56 -8.05
N GLY A 500 -6.09 10.24 -7.28
CA GLY A 500 -6.07 9.08 -6.39
C GLY A 500 -7.08 9.21 -5.26
N ARG A 501 -8.08 8.33 -5.20
CA ARG A 501 -9.15 8.40 -4.18
C ARG A 501 -8.78 7.61 -2.91
N PRO A 502 -8.61 8.26 -1.75
CA PRO A 502 -8.36 7.55 -0.50
C PRO A 502 -9.61 6.77 -0.06
N ASN A 503 -9.41 5.64 0.63
CA ASN A 503 -10.52 4.85 1.14
C ASN A 503 -11.26 5.62 2.27
N PRO A 504 -12.52 6.04 2.08
CA PRO A 504 -13.23 6.88 3.05
C PRO A 504 -13.42 6.20 4.41
N PHE A 505 -13.53 4.86 4.44
CA PHE A 505 -13.60 4.10 5.68
C PHE A 505 -12.35 4.32 6.52
N PHE A 506 -11.16 4.13 5.94
CA PHE A 506 -9.89 4.26 6.68
C PHE A 506 -9.55 5.71 7.04
N VAL A 507 -9.93 6.68 6.20
CA VAL A 507 -9.84 8.11 6.52
C VAL A 507 -10.61 8.41 7.81
N LYS A 508 -11.88 8.01 7.87
CA LYS A 508 -12.72 8.19 9.07
C LYS A 508 -12.19 7.38 10.25
N PHE A 509 -11.74 6.16 9.99
CA PHE A 509 -11.30 5.23 11.01
C PHE A 509 -10.05 5.73 11.76
N TYR A 510 -9.00 6.16 11.06
CA TYR A 510 -7.80 6.69 11.73
C TYR A 510 -8.06 8.05 12.40
N ARG A 511 -8.95 8.86 11.85
CA ARG A 511 -9.29 10.18 12.37
C ARG A 511 -10.11 10.11 13.66
N ASP A 512 -11.15 9.29 13.68
CA ASP A 512 -12.21 9.37 14.68
C ASP A 512 -12.34 8.10 15.55
N ILE A 513 -11.89 6.94 15.05
CA ILE A 513 -12.17 5.65 15.68
C ILE A 513 -10.95 5.09 16.41
N ALA A 514 -9.76 5.22 15.83
CA ALA A 514 -8.55 4.59 16.32
C ALA A 514 -8.28 4.81 17.81
N SER A 515 -8.47 6.02 18.34
CA SER A 515 -8.23 6.32 19.77
C SER A 515 -9.21 5.60 20.71
N SER A 516 -10.38 5.20 20.24
CA SER A 516 -11.36 4.44 21.04
C SER A 516 -10.98 2.96 21.21
N LEU A 517 -9.90 2.50 20.55
CA LEU A 517 -9.45 1.11 20.55
C LEU A 517 -8.51 0.79 21.72
N VAL A 518 -8.13 1.79 22.52
CA VAL A 518 -7.23 1.61 23.66
C VAL A 518 -7.79 0.54 24.61
N GLY A 519 -6.94 -0.42 24.96
CA GLY A 519 -7.29 -1.54 25.83
C GLY A 519 -8.17 -2.62 25.18
N LEU A 520 -8.39 -2.58 23.86
CA LEU A 520 -8.96 -3.71 23.15
C LEU A 520 -7.87 -4.71 22.79
N GLU A 521 -8.08 -5.94 23.22
CA GLU A 521 -7.25 -7.09 22.89
C GLU A 521 -8.14 -8.31 22.64
N ALA A 522 -7.59 -9.27 21.89
CA ALA A 522 -8.20 -10.56 21.67
C ALA A 522 -7.18 -11.67 21.97
N HIS A 523 -7.67 -12.78 22.50
CA HIS A 523 -6.86 -13.98 22.66
C HIS A 523 -7.54 -15.19 22.05
N GLU A 524 -6.72 -16.18 21.71
CA GLU A 524 -7.18 -17.50 21.37
C GLU A 524 -7.58 -18.29 22.63
N HIS A 525 -8.57 -19.17 22.46
CA HIS A 525 -8.91 -20.20 23.43
C HIS A 525 -8.85 -21.54 22.71
N THR A 526 -7.73 -22.24 22.87
CA THR A 526 -7.46 -23.53 22.22
C THR A 526 -6.71 -24.46 23.18
N ALA A 527 -6.75 -25.77 22.91
CA ALA A 527 -6.03 -26.76 23.71
C ALA A 527 -4.49 -26.60 23.70
N GLN A 528 -3.92 -25.74 22.84
CA GLN A 528 -2.47 -25.47 22.81
C GLN A 528 -2.04 -24.41 23.83
N VAL A 529 -3.00 -23.63 24.36
CA VAL A 529 -2.73 -22.65 25.40
C VAL A 529 -2.59 -23.38 26.74
N PRO A 530 -1.53 -23.09 27.52
CA PRO A 530 -1.36 -23.65 28.87
C PRO A 530 -2.62 -23.51 29.72
N TYR A 531 -2.90 -24.50 30.56
CA TYR A 531 -4.14 -24.57 31.35
C TYR A 531 -4.36 -23.33 32.21
N GLU A 532 -3.32 -22.88 32.93
CA GLU A 532 -3.38 -21.70 33.82
C GLU A 532 -3.71 -20.41 33.03
N GLU A 533 -3.13 -20.24 31.84
CA GLU A 533 -3.43 -19.10 30.97
C GLU A 533 -4.86 -19.16 30.40
N ARG A 534 -5.38 -20.36 30.12
CA ARG A 534 -6.79 -20.52 29.72
C ARG A 534 -7.74 -20.12 30.84
N GLU A 535 -7.53 -20.59 32.07
CA GLU A 535 -8.36 -20.20 33.22
C GLU A 535 -8.33 -18.68 33.44
N LYS A 536 -7.15 -18.06 33.33
CA LYS A 536 -7.01 -16.60 33.43
C LYS A 536 -7.82 -15.89 32.35
N ARG A 537 -7.67 -16.29 31.07
CA ARG A 537 -8.42 -15.71 29.95
C ARG A 537 -9.93 -15.90 30.10
N GLU A 538 -10.37 -17.07 30.57
CA GLU A 538 -11.78 -17.34 30.87
C GLU A 538 -12.32 -16.40 31.95
N GLN A 539 -11.58 -16.18 33.04
CA GLN A 539 -11.97 -15.24 34.09
C GLN A 539 -12.04 -13.79 33.58
N LEU A 540 -11.06 -13.34 32.80
CA LEU A 540 -11.05 -12.01 32.19
C LEU A 540 -12.21 -11.83 31.21
N PHE A 541 -12.49 -12.85 30.39
CA PHE A 541 -13.62 -12.86 29.46
C PHE A 541 -14.96 -12.89 30.20
N ARG A 542 -15.06 -13.65 31.29
CA ARG A 542 -16.26 -13.70 32.13
C ARG A 542 -16.61 -12.30 32.66
N LYS A 543 -15.61 -11.51 33.08
CA LYS A 543 -15.76 -10.13 33.57
C LYS A 543 -15.94 -9.09 32.46
N GLY A 544 -15.69 -9.43 31.20
CA GLY A 544 -15.68 -8.49 30.07
C GLY A 544 -14.43 -7.59 30.02
N GLU A 545 -13.38 -7.92 30.78
CA GLU A 545 -12.07 -7.25 30.72
C GLU A 545 -11.32 -7.66 29.44
N LEU A 546 -11.43 -8.93 29.05
CA LEU A 546 -11.03 -9.45 27.73
C LEU A 546 -12.29 -9.53 26.84
N PRO A 547 -12.50 -8.59 25.90
CA PRO A 547 -13.78 -8.51 25.19
C PRO A 547 -13.94 -9.55 24.09
N ILE A 548 -12.86 -10.15 23.59
CA ILE A 548 -12.89 -11.05 22.42
C ILE A 548 -12.10 -12.32 22.70
N LEU A 549 -12.74 -13.46 22.43
CA LEU A 549 -12.08 -14.76 22.36
C LEU A 549 -12.28 -15.41 20.99
N TYR A 550 -11.19 -15.86 20.38
CA TYR A 550 -11.19 -16.68 19.17
C TYR A 550 -10.98 -18.14 19.54
N CYS A 551 -11.94 -19.00 19.22
CA CYS A 551 -12.03 -20.33 19.82
C CYS A 551 -12.04 -21.42 18.75
N SER A 552 -11.36 -22.53 19.03
CA SER A 552 -11.57 -23.78 18.28
C SER A 552 -12.87 -24.47 18.72
N PRO A 553 -13.39 -25.46 17.97
CA PRO A 553 -14.63 -26.15 18.31
C PRO A 553 -14.52 -26.99 19.59
N THR A 554 -13.28 -27.23 20.04
CA THR A 554 -12.92 -27.98 21.25
C THR A 554 -13.01 -27.14 22.52
N MET A 555 -13.73 -26.01 22.53
CA MET A 555 -14.10 -25.41 23.80
C MET A 555 -15.00 -26.42 24.51
N GLU A 556 -14.42 -27.10 25.50
CA GLU A 556 -15.06 -28.21 26.20
C GLU A 556 -16.38 -27.73 26.80
N LEU A 557 -17.45 -28.50 26.58
CA LEU A 557 -18.74 -28.31 27.27
C LEU A 557 -18.48 -28.29 28.78
N GLY A 558 -18.43 -27.11 29.39
CA GLY A 558 -18.15 -26.96 30.82
C GLY A 558 -17.76 -25.55 31.30
N VAL A 559 -17.39 -24.64 30.40
CA VAL A 559 -16.97 -23.28 30.77
C VAL A 559 -18.20 -22.37 31.00
N ASP A 560 -18.39 -21.88 32.23
CA ASP A 560 -19.38 -20.85 32.55
C ASP A 560 -18.86 -19.47 32.13
N ILE A 561 -19.24 -19.11 30.91
CA ILE A 561 -18.91 -17.85 30.24
C ILE A 561 -19.79 -16.66 30.66
N ALA A 562 -20.68 -16.82 31.65
CA ALA A 562 -21.68 -15.82 32.05
C ALA A 562 -22.55 -15.34 30.87
N GLU A 563 -23.13 -14.14 30.98
CA GLU A 563 -24.01 -13.55 29.96
C GLU A 563 -23.24 -13.23 28.66
N LEU A 564 -23.66 -13.80 27.53
CA LEU A 564 -23.06 -13.62 26.21
C LEU A 564 -24.11 -13.21 25.18
N ASN A 565 -23.88 -12.11 24.46
CA ASN A 565 -24.85 -11.53 23.53
C ASN A 565 -24.49 -11.74 22.04
N VAL A 566 -23.22 -11.95 21.73
CA VAL A 566 -22.75 -12.04 20.33
C VAL A 566 -21.83 -13.23 20.16
N VAL A 567 -22.19 -14.10 19.22
CA VAL A 567 -21.37 -15.21 18.75
C VAL A 567 -21.10 -15.02 17.26
N ASN A 568 -19.83 -15.07 16.86
CA ASN A 568 -19.41 -15.06 15.47
C ASN A 568 -19.02 -16.47 15.03
N MET A 569 -19.51 -16.90 13.88
CA MET A 569 -19.18 -18.20 13.30
C MET A 569 -18.34 -18.01 12.04
N ARG A 570 -17.00 -18.02 12.19
CA ARG A 570 -16.05 -17.62 11.14
C ARG A 570 -16.14 -18.50 9.89
N ASN A 571 -16.37 -19.80 10.05
CA ASN A 571 -16.30 -20.80 8.98
C ASN A 571 -17.65 -21.52 8.71
N VAL A 572 -18.77 -20.94 9.16
CA VAL A 572 -20.09 -21.47 8.76
C VAL A 572 -20.34 -21.09 7.31
N PRO A 573 -20.52 -22.06 6.39
CA PRO A 573 -20.92 -21.73 5.01
C PRO A 573 -22.28 -21.02 5.04
N PRO A 574 -22.48 -19.98 4.21
CA PRO A 574 -23.73 -19.22 4.16
C PRO A 574 -24.93 -20.09 3.78
#